data_AF-A0A1H4BAK3-F1
#
_entry.id   AF-A0A1H4BAK3-F1
#
_cell.length_a   1.000
_cell.length_b   1.000
_cell.length_c   1.000
_cell.angle_alpha   90.00
_cell.angle_beta   90.00
_cell.angle_gamma   90.00
#
_symmetry.space_group_name_H-M   'P 1'
#
loop_
_entity.id
_entity.type
_entity.pdbx_description
1 polymer ?
#
loop_
_entity_poly.entity_id
_entity_poly.type
_entity_poly.pdbx_seq_one_letter_code
_entity_poly.pdbx_strand_id
1 'polypeptide(L)' 'MADEKTSMSGLTDAEAKELHEIYMKGLVLFTGVAVVAHFLVWLWRPWLAGPEGFAALENAAAALTMIG' A
#
# COMPACT_ATOMS: atom_id res chain seq x y z
N MET A 1 24.31 29.93 -21.47
CA MET A 1 23.88 28.60 -21.95
C MET A 1 22.64 28.21 -21.15
N ALA A 2 21.55 27.88 -21.85
CA ALA A 2 20.30 27.26 -21.38
C ALA A 2 19.40 28.06 -20.40
N ASP A 3 18.62 29.00 -20.97
CA ASP A 3 17.15 29.04 -20.90
C ASP A 3 16.48 28.47 -19.64
N GLU A 4 16.29 29.34 -18.65
CA GLU A 4 15.01 29.71 -18.01
C GLU A 4 13.74 28.88 -18.36
N LYS A 5 13.78 27.56 -18.20
CA LYS A 5 12.55 26.74 -18.13
C LYS A 5 12.19 26.54 -16.67
N THR A 6 11.85 27.63 -15.99
CA THR A 6 11.12 27.54 -14.72
C THR A 6 9.79 26.87 -15.04
N SER A 7 9.61 25.63 -14.60
CA SER A 7 8.34 24.94 -14.78
C SER A 7 7.25 25.70 -14.01
N MET A 8 5.97 25.43 -14.21
CA MET A 8 4.88 26.11 -13.49
C MET A 8 5.01 26.04 -11.94
N SER A 9 5.87 25.16 -11.42
CA SER A 9 6.22 25.05 -10.00
C SER A 9 7.36 25.98 -9.53
N GLY A 10 8.02 26.70 -10.44
CA GLY A 10 9.16 27.60 -10.15
C GLY A 10 10.50 26.90 -9.91
N LEU A 11 10.55 25.58 -10.01
CA LEU A 11 11.77 24.78 -9.84
C LEU A 11 12.53 24.65 -11.16
N THR A 12 13.86 24.64 -11.07
CA THR A 12 14.71 24.19 -12.18
C THR A 12 14.60 22.67 -12.36
N ASP A 13 14.87 22.17 -13.57
CA ASP A 13 14.84 20.73 -13.86
C ASP A 13 15.76 19.91 -12.92
N ALA A 14 16.85 20.52 -12.44
CA ALA A 14 17.76 19.91 -11.49
C ALA A 14 17.13 19.73 -10.10
N GLU A 15 16.52 20.79 -9.56
CA GLU A 15 15.89 20.76 -8.23
C GLU A 15 14.67 19.83 -8.20
N ALA A 16 13.89 19.82 -9.29
CA ALA A 16 12.76 18.89 -9.42
C ALA A 16 13.21 17.43 -9.36
N LYS A 17 14.40 17.11 -9.92
CA LYS A 17 14.95 15.75 -9.92
C LYS A 17 15.47 15.33 -8.54
N GLU A 18 16.10 16.24 -7.81
CA GLU A 18 16.54 15.97 -6.43
C GLU A 18 15.35 15.72 -5.49
N LEU A 19 14.30 16.55 -5.57
CA LEU A 19 13.06 16.33 -4.83
C LEU A 19 12.45 14.98 -5.21
N HIS A 20 12.32 14.71 -6.51
CA HIS A 20 11.73 13.48 -6.99
C HIS A 20 12.48 12.24 -6.48
N GLU A 21 13.81 12.28 -6.43
CA GLU A 21 14.62 11.18 -5.94
C GLU A 21 14.37 10.90 -4.45
N ILE A 22 14.37 11.94 -3.60
CA ILE A 22 14.13 11.74 -2.16
C ILE A 22 12.68 11.36 -1.86
N TYR A 23 11.73 11.93 -2.60
CA TYR A 23 10.32 11.59 -2.47
C TYR A 23 10.03 10.14 -2.88
N MET A 24 10.60 9.67 -3.99
CA MET A 24 10.44 8.28 -4.43
C MET A 24 11.06 7.29 -3.44
N LYS A 25 12.21 7.60 -2.85
CA LYS A 25 12.81 6.77 -1.79
C LYS A 25 11.85 6.60 -0.60
N GLY A 26 11.26 7.70 -0.12
CA GLY A 26 10.30 7.68 0.98
C GLY A 26 8.98 6.99 0.61
N LEU A 27 8.44 7.26 -0.58
CA LEU A 27 7.22 6.65 -1.09
C LEU A 27 7.36 5.13 -1.20
N VAL A 28 8.47 4.64 -1.77
CA VAL A 28 8.71 3.19 -1.91
C VAL A 28 8.81 2.52 -0.54
N LEU A 29 9.52 3.12 0.42
CA LEU A 29 9.61 2.59 1.78
C LEU A 29 8.24 2.54 2.46
N PHE A 30 7.47 3.63 2.41
CA PHE A 30 6.12 3.71 2.97
C PHE A 30 5.18 2.69 2.33
N THR A 31 5.16 2.61 0.99
CA THR A 31 4.33 1.65 0.26
C THR A 31 4.74 0.22 0.58
N GLY A 32 6.03 -0.09 0.69
CA GLY A 32 6.51 -1.40 1.09
C GLY A 32 5.97 -1.82 2.46
N VAL A 33 6.05 -0.93 3.46
CA VAL A 33 5.49 -1.18 4.79
C VAL A 33 3.96 -1.31 4.75
N ALA A 34 3.28 -0.42 4.02
CA ALA A 34 1.83 -0.44 3.89
C ALA A 34 1.35 -1.77 3.29
N VAL A 35 2.01 -2.25 2.23
CA VAL A 35 1.69 -3.53 1.59
C VAL A 35 1.79 -4.68 2.59
N VAL A 36 2.87 -4.76 3.37
CA VAL A 36 3.05 -5.80 4.41
C VAL A 36 1.95 -5.73 5.46
N ALA A 37 1.62 -4.53 5.96
CA ALA A 37 0.56 -4.35 6.95
C ALA A 37 -0.82 -4.77 6.41
N HIS A 38 -1.13 -4.42 5.16
CA HIS A 38 -2.37 -4.81 4.50
C HIS A 38 -2.44 -6.31 4.26
N PHE A 39 -1.33 -6.97 3.89
CA PHE A 39 -1.28 -8.44 3.80
C PHE A 39 -1.52 -9.12 5.14
N LEU A 40 -0.95 -8.63 6.23
CA LEU A 40 -1.18 -9.17 7.57
C LEU A 40 -2.64 -9.01 8.01
N VAL A 41 -3.22 -7.82 7.81
CA VAL A 41 -4.64 -7.56 8.10
C VAL A 41 -5.54 -8.44 7.24
N TRP A 42 -5.17 -8.68 5.98
CA TRP A 42 -5.90 -9.56 5.08
C TRP A 42 -5.92 -11.01 5.54
N LEU A 43 -4.83 -11.51 6.11
CA LEU A 43 -4.78 -12.84 6.72
C LEU A 43 -5.68 -12.95 7.96
N TRP A 44 -5.82 -11.87 8.73
CA TRP A 44 -6.69 -11.84 9.92
C TRP A 44 -8.17 -11.66 9.58
N ARG A 45 -8.49 -10.78 8.62
CA ARG A 45 -9.85 -10.42 8.18
C ARG A 45 -9.81 -10.12 6.68
N PRO A 46 -10.01 -11.14 5.81
CA PRO A 46 -9.97 -10.93 4.37
C PRO A 46 -11.15 -10.08 3.91
N TRP A 47 -10.89 -8.94 3.26
CA TRP A 47 -11.91 -8.00 2.79
C TRP A 47 -12.56 -8.38 1.43
N LEU A 48 -11.94 -9.26 0.61
CA LEU A 48 -12.52 -9.85 -0.61
C LEU A 48 -12.32 -11.37 -0.59
N ALA A 49 -12.88 -12.01 0.41
CA ALA A 49 -13.20 -13.42 0.26
C ALA A 49 -14.21 -13.55 -0.89
N GLY A 50 -13.85 -14.28 -1.95
CA GLY A 50 -14.86 -14.81 -2.87
C GLY A 50 -15.86 -15.70 -2.13
N PRO A 51 -16.90 -16.24 -2.80
CA PRO A 51 -17.91 -17.09 -2.16
C PRO A 51 -17.33 -18.23 -1.30
N GLU A 52 -16.15 -18.75 -1.67
CA GLU A 52 -15.41 -19.79 -0.96
C GLU A 52 -14.69 -19.31 0.32
N GLY A 53 -14.28 -18.03 0.40
CA GLY A 53 -13.46 -17.50 1.49
C GLY A 53 -14.24 -17.12 2.74
N PHE A 54 -15.50 -16.69 2.58
CA PHE A 54 -16.41 -16.45 3.71
C PHE A 54 -16.88 -17.78 4.32
N ALA A 55 -17.11 -18.79 3.48
CA ALA A 55 -17.46 -20.14 3.92
C ALA A 55 -16.39 -20.77 4.82
N ALA A 56 -15.11 -20.58 4.52
CA ALA A 56 -14.02 -21.09 5.37
C ALA A 56 -14.02 -20.46 6.78
N LEU A 57 -14.33 -19.16 6.87
CA LEU A 57 -14.40 -18.42 8.15
C LEU A 57 -15.67 -18.78 8.94
N GLU A 58 -16.82 -18.94 8.27
CA GLU A 58 -18.06 -19.40 8.89
C GLU A 58 -17.95 -20.84 9.40
N ASN A 59 -17.33 -21.74 8.62
CA ASN A 59 -17.11 -23.13 9.03
C ASN A 59 -16.17 -23.23 10.24
N ALA A 60 -15.12 -22.41 10.29
CA ALA A 60 -14.22 -22.34 11.44
C ALA A 60 -14.93 -21.79 12.69
N ALA A 61 -15.76 -20.74 12.53
CA ALA A 61 -16.57 -20.19 13.62
C ALA A 61 -17.61 -21.19 14.14
N ALA A 62 -18.30 -21.89 13.24
CA ALA A 62 -19.28 -22.93 13.57
C ALA A 62 -18.65 -24.11 14.30
N ALA A 63 -17.47 -24.57 13.87
CA ALA A 63 -16.73 -25.63 14.54
C ALA A 63 -16.34 -25.24 15.97
N LEU A 64 -15.98 -23.97 16.21
CA LEU A 64 -15.63 -23.48 17.54
C LEU A 64 -16.86 -23.43 18.48
N THR A 65 -18.03 -23.05 17.96
CA THR A 65 -19.29 -23.02 18.74
C THR A 65 -19.87 -24.40 19.03
N MET A 66 -19.47 -25.43 18.29
CA MET A 66 -19.93 -26.81 18.50
C MET A 66 -19.11 -27.57 19.55
N ILE A 67 -17.96 -27.02 19.96
CA ILE A 67 -17.05 -27.61 20.95
C ILE A 67 -17.21 -26.91 22.32
N GLY A 68 -17.88 -25.74 22.38
CA GLY A 68 -18.28 -25.06 23.62
C GLY A 68 -19.70 -25.39 24.02
#